data_AF-A0A2V6LQU9-F1
#
_entry.id   AF-A0A2V6LQU9-F1
#
_cell.length_a   1.000
_cell.length_b   1.000
_cell.length_c   1.000
_cell.angle_alpha   90.00
_cell.angle_beta   90.00
_cell.angle_gamma   90.00
#
_symmetry.space_group_name_H-M   'P 1'
#
loop_
_entity.id
_entity.type
_entity.pdbx_description
1 polymer ?
#
loop_
_entity_poly.entity_id
_entity_poly.type
_entity_poly.pdbx_seq_one_letter_code
_entity_poly.pdbx_strand_id
1 'polypeptide(L)'
;MKLFNSIVLSLGLTGFLSLAEVSTAAEEASAIEQTSPNGNYQIQWVENQDSRFIVSSKNPAERAPLPGSTGEVDPAECQVGFFYSPDEKWIFYAEHWRHHGLLARELYHHETGVKFAPSKGKGFFTRELQSYAARNGFEKSDFIDEREKNYDHLGTAFRAWSLDSNRLLIGIYAEGSEYGPLYVYFNTRTKALEQTPYLRELNKAVAKQTDNYAHDIVCAEPTAPLPPESELKARLDALNEKLNRAFAARVERTKEQDDANDLRQVQDKWVKMRDEGLKTYLAFARKGEEERRRLQFLSDVTAARIDEISQSSIAALTR
;
A
#
# COMPACT_ATOMS: atom_id res chain seq x y z
N MET A 1 1.97 -80.21 -38.09
CA MET A 1 3.32 -80.78 -38.32
C MET A 1 3.99 -79.99 -39.44
N LYS A 2 5.29 -79.66 -39.27
CA LYS A 2 6.14 -78.71 -40.03
C LYS A 2 6.02 -77.25 -39.61
N LEU A 3 7.09 -76.49 -39.46
CA LEU A 3 8.42 -76.68 -38.87
C LEU A 3 8.99 -75.26 -38.82
N PHE A 4 9.65 -74.92 -37.72
CA PHE A 4 10.38 -73.68 -37.52
C PHE A 4 11.41 -73.43 -38.64
N ASN A 5 11.59 -72.17 -39.03
CA ASN A 5 12.89 -71.64 -39.44
C ASN A 5 13.00 -70.18 -39.01
N SER A 6 13.93 -69.92 -38.09
CA SER A 6 14.39 -68.61 -37.66
C SER A 6 15.46 -68.10 -38.62
N ILE A 7 15.40 -66.83 -39.03
CA ILE A 7 16.57 -66.03 -39.43
C ILE A 7 16.49 -64.65 -38.75
N VAL A 8 17.69 -64.20 -38.41
CA VAL A 8 18.15 -63.22 -37.44
C VAL A 8 18.19 -61.77 -37.98
N LEU A 9 17.94 -60.82 -37.05
CA LEU A 9 18.30 -59.40 -36.94
C LEU A 9 18.46 -58.51 -38.20
N SER A 10 17.74 -57.39 -38.18
CA SER A 10 18.33 -56.06 -38.41
C SER A 10 17.67 -55.00 -37.51
N LEU A 11 18.51 -54.28 -36.77
CA LEU A 11 18.14 -53.14 -35.93
C LEU A 11 17.57 -52.00 -36.78
N GLY A 12 16.42 -51.49 -36.36
CA GLY A 12 15.82 -50.26 -36.90
C GLY A 12 15.29 -49.41 -35.75
N LEU A 13 16.20 -48.74 -35.05
CA LEU A 13 15.90 -47.72 -34.07
C LEU A 13 15.20 -46.55 -34.77
N THR A 14 13.87 -46.44 -34.65
CA THR A 14 13.14 -45.23 -35.01
C THR A 14 12.26 -44.83 -33.84
N GLY A 15 12.81 -43.93 -33.02
CA GLY A 15 12.06 -43.26 -31.98
C GLY A 15 10.98 -42.39 -32.59
N PHE A 16 9.73 -42.73 -32.32
CA PHE A 16 8.65 -41.75 -32.34
C PHE A 16 8.75 -40.93 -31.06
N LEU A 17 9.62 -39.92 -31.11
CA LEU A 17 9.47 -38.72 -30.28
C LEU A 17 8.14 -38.10 -30.70
N SER A 18 7.10 -38.28 -29.88
CA SER A 18 5.99 -37.33 -29.88
C SER A 18 6.60 -35.98 -29.48
N LEU A 19 6.86 -35.15 -30.48
CA LEU A 19 7.01 -33.72 -30.29
C LEU A 19 5.74 -33.27 -29.58
N ALA A 20 5.82 -33.15 -28.26
CA ALA A 20 4.94 -32.24 -27.55
C ALA A 20 5.16 -30.90 -28.26
N GLU A 21 4.12 -30.42 -28.93
CA GLU A 21 4.06 -29.03 -29.32
C GLU A 21 4.35 -28.24 -28.05
N VAL A 22 5.56 -27.69 -27.98
CA VAL A 22 5.84 -26.55 -27.13
C VAL A 22 4.98 -25.47 -27.73
N SER A 23 3.72 -25.42 -27.28
CA SER A 23 2.92 -24.21 -27.36
C SER A 23 3.79 -23.15 -26.71
N THR A 24 4.43 -22.35 -27.55
CA THR A 24 4.83 -21.00 -27.17
C THR A 24 3.50 -20.33 -26.84
N ALA A 25 3.07 -20.48 -25.58
CA ALA A 25 2.04 -19.65 -25.01
C ALA A 25 2.43 -18.23 -25.42
N ALA A 26 1.56 -17.59 -26.20
CA ALA A 26 1.70 -16.18 -26.49
C ALA A 26 1.98 -15.51 -25.14
N GLU A 27 3.10 -14.79 -25.05
CA GLU A 27 3.51 -14.11 -23.83
C GLU A 27 2.36 -13.18 -23.46
N GLU A 28 1.53 -13.60 -22.49
CA GLU A 28 0.34 -12.86 -22.07
C GLU A 28 0.80 -11.45 -21.70
N ALA A 29 0.16 -10.44 -22.29
CA ALA A 29 0.54 -9.06 -22.07
C ALA A 29 0.50 -8.79 -20.55
N SER A 30 1.66 -8.44 -20.01
CA SER A 30 1.82 -8.15 -18.58
C SER A 30 2.28 -6.71 -18.39
N ALA A 31 1.66 -6.02 -17.45
CA ALA A 31 2.01 -4.65 -17.08
C ALA A 31 2.49 -4.62 -15.63
N ILE A 32 3.61 -3.94 -15.38
CA ILE A 32 4.12 -3.72 -14.03
C ILE A 32 3.25 -2.64 -13.37
N GLU A 33 2.49 -3.02 -12.35
CA GLU A 33 1.66 -2.09 -11.56
C GLU A 33 2.48 -1.46 -10.42
N GLN A 34 3.39 -2.23 -9.82
CA GLN A 34 4.18 -1.76 -8.68
C GLN A 34 5.53 -2.47 -8.59
N THR A 35 6.57 -1.74 -8.17
CA THR A 35 7.89 -2.31 -7.82
C THR A 35 8.14 -2.14 -6.32
N SER A 36 8.71 -3.16 -5.69
CA SER A 36 9.01 -3.13 -4.26
C SER A 36 10.15 -2.14 -3.93
N PRO A 37 10.23 -1.61 -2.69
CA PRO A 37 11.21 -0.58 -2.30
C PRO A 37 12.68 -0.90 -2.60
N ASN A 38 13.11 -2.15 -2.46
CA ASN A 38 14.47 -2.60 -2.75
C ASN A 38 14.59 -3.22 -4.15
N GLY A 39 13.52 -3.19 -4.95
CA GLY A 39 13.49 -3.69 -6.33
C GLY A 39 13.53 -5.21 -6.47
N ASN A 40 13.34 -5.97 -5.39
CA ASN A 40 13.40 -7.44 -5.43
C ASN A 40 12.15 -8.06 -6.09
N TYR A 41 11.01 -7.40 -6.00
CA TYR A 41 9.72 -7.91 -6.47
C TYR A 41 8.98 -6.89 -7.33
N GLN A 42 8.18 -7.40 -8.25
CA GLN A 42 7.22 -6.63 -9.04
C GLN A 42 5.84 -7.24 -8.88
N ILE A 43 4.81 -6.39 -8.84
CA ILE A 43 3.42 -6.80 -9.01
C ILE A 43 3.06 -6.55 -10.46
N GLN A 44 2.61 -7.61 -11.12
CA GLN A 44 2.22 -7.58 -12.51
C GLN A 44 0.75 -7.91 -12.65
N TRP A 45 0.06 -7.09 -13.45
CA TRP A 45 -1.23 -7.44 -14.02
C TRP A 45 -0.99 -8.25 -15.29
N VAL A 46 -1.77 -9.31 -15.46
CA VAL A 46 -1.73 -10.18 -16.64
C VAL A 46 -3.13 -10.23 -17.22
N GLU A 47 -3.26 -9.88 -18.49
CA GLU A 47 -4.57 -9.82 -19.17
C GLU A 47 -5.29 -11.18 -19.10
N ASN A 48 -6.60 -11.17 -18.84
CA ASN A 48 -7.45 -12.36 -18.68
C ASN A 48 -7.11 -13.29 -17.50
N GLN A 49 -6.34 -12.82 -16.51
CA GLN A 49 -6.10 -13.56 -15.27
C GLN A 49 -6.87 -12.94 -14.11
N ASP A 50 -7.48 -13.78 -13.26
CA ASP A 50 -8.31 -13.37 -12.12
C ASP A 50 -7.51 -12.79 -10.93
N SER A 51 -6.19 -12.70 -11.03
CA SER A 51 -5.34 -12.21 -9.95
C SER A 51 -4.07 -11.54 -10.48
N ARG A 52 -3.54 -10.60 -9.70
CA ARG A 52 -2.18 -10.07 -9.90
C ARG A 52 -1.14 -11.14 -9.56
N PHE A 53 0.03 -11.03 -10.15
CA PHE A 53 1.17 -11.90 -9.87
C PHE A 53 2.29 -11.11 -9.18
N ILE A 54 2.94 -11.75 -8.21
CA ILE A 54 4.23 -11.31 -7.70
C ILE A 54 5.32 -12.03 -8.48
N VAL A 55 6.24 -11.25 -9.02
CA VAL A 55 7.32 -11.71 -9.90
C VAL A 55 8.67 -11.28 -9.32
N SER A 56 9.64 -12.19 -9.34
CA SER A 56 11.02 -11.88 -8.96
C SER A 56 11.68 -11.01 -10.03
N SER A 57 12.22 -9.86 -9.64
CA SER A 57 12.98 -9.00 -10.57
C SER A 57 14.27 -9.66 -11.06
N LYS A 58 14.81 -10.63 -10.31
CA LYS A 58 16.04 -11.36 -10.69
C LYS A 58 15.78 -12.52 -11.63
N ASN A 59 14.60 -13.15 -11.52
CA ASN A 59 14.21 -14.29 -12.33
C ASN A 59 12.71 -14.22 -12.65
N PRO A 60 12.31 -13.62 -13.78
CA PRO A 60 10.90 -13.44 -14.13
C PRO A 60 10.10 -14.75 -14.26
N ALA A 61 10.76 -15.90 -14.45
CA ALA A 61 10.10 -17.21 -14.43
C ALA A 61 9.60 -17.60 -13.03
N GLU A 62 10.17 -17.03 -11.97
CA GLU A 62 9.66 -17.15 -10.60
C GLU A 62 8.52 -16.15 -10.40
N ARG A 63 7.30 -16.62 -10.58
CA ARG A 63 6.07 -15.87 -10.29
C ARG A 63 5.07 -16.69 -9.48
N ALA A 64 4.28 -16.02 -8.66
CA ALA A 64 3.16 -16.61 -7.93
C ALA A 64 1.94 -15.67 -7.94
N PRO A 65 0.71 -16.19 -7.97
CA PRO A 65 -0.47 -15.36 -7.85
C PRO A 65 -0.55 -14.74 -6.45
N LEU A 66 -1.06 -13.50 -6.38
CA LEU A 66 -1.37 -12.82 -5.13
C LEU A 66 -2.84 -13.11 -4.74
N PRO A 67 -3.09 -14.01 -3.77
CA PRO A 67 -4.43 -14.59 -3.62
C PRO A 67 -5.47 -13.58 -3.16
N GLY A 68 -6.55 -13.42 -3.92
CA GLY A 68 -7.64 -12.51 -3.57
C GLY A 68 -7.37 -11.05 -3.95
N SER A 69 -6.26 -10.75 -4.63
CA SER A 69 -6.20 -9.57 -5.49
C SER A 69 -7.17 -9.77 -6.65
N THR A 70 -7.92 -8.74 -7.01
CA THR A 70 -8.73 -8.78 -8.23
C THR A 70 -7.82 -8.98 -9.43
N GLY A 71 -8.34 -9.43 -10.57
CA GLY A 71 -7.59 -9.53 -11.83
C GLY A 71 -8.17 -8.66 -12.94
N GLU A 72 -9.49 -8.51 -12.92
CA GLU A 72 -10.26 -7.76 -13.90
C GLU A 72 -11.10 -6.72 -13.19
N VAL A 73 -10.65 -5.47 -13.26
CA VAL A 73 -11.43 -4.30 -12.85
C VAL A 73 -11.25 -3.26 -13.94
N ASP A 74 -12.34 -2.70 -14.44
CA ASP A 74 -12.27 -1.53 -15.31
C ASP A 74 -11.49 -0.44 -14.57
N PRO A 75 -10.31 0.01 -15.07
CA PRO A 75 -9.52 1.05 -14.41
C PRO A 75 -10.27 2.38 -14.25
N ALA A 76 -11.35 2.59 -15.02
CA ALA A 76 -12.25 3.73 -14.85
C ALA A 76 -13.16 3.58 -13.60
N GLU A 77 -13.42 2.36 -13.15
CA GLU A 77 -14.30 2.04 -12.03
C GLU A 77 -13.55 1.67 -10.76
N CYS A 78 -12.41 0.99 -10.85
CA CYS A 78 -11.60 0.62 -9.68
C CYS A 78 -10.10 0.67 -9.97
N GLN A 79 -9.38 1.46 -9.18
CA GLN A 79 -7.93 1.48 -9.11
C GLN A 79 -7.43 0.57 -7.99
N VAL A 80 -6.27 -0.05 -8.16
CA VAL A 80 -5.66 -0.89 -7.13
C VAL A 80 -4.40 -0.23 -6.58
N GLY A 81 -4.18 -0.40 -5.27
CA GLY A 81 -3.00 0.11 -4.57
C GLY A 81 -2.26 -1.01 -3.85
N PHE A 82 -0.96 -1.09 -4.07
CA PHE A 82 -0.07 -2.03 -3.40
C PHE A 82 1.06 -1.31 -2.69
N PHE A 83 1.15 -1.54 -1.38
CA PHE A 83 2.06 -0.81 -0.51
C PHE A 83 2.94 -1.78 0.26
N TYR A 84 4.14 -2.00 -0.26
CA TYR A 84 5.17 -2.84 0.34
C TYR A 84 5.71 -2.21 1.64
N SER A 85 5.96 -3.04 2.64
CA SER A 85 6.77 -2.63 3.80
C SER A 85 8.23 -2.36 3.38
N PRO A 86 8.98 -1.54 4.14
CA PRO A 86 10.39 -1.27 3.86
C PRO A 86 11.27 -2.52 3.74
N ASP A 87 10.98 -3.55 4.55
CA ASP A 87 11.69 -4.83 4.50
C ASP A 87 11.15 -5.81 3.44
N GLU A 88 10.14 -5.39 2.68
CA GLU A 88 9.44 -6.15 1.63
C GLU A 88 8.75 -7.44 2.11
N LYS A 89 8.58 -7.62 3.42
CA LYS A 89 7.92 -8.81 3.97
C LYS A 89 6.41 -8.68 4.08
N TRP A 90 5.85 -7.50 3.83
CA TRP A 90 4.42 -7.24 3.91
C TRP A 90 3.94 -6.44 2.72
N ILE A 91 2.69 -6.68 2.30
CA ILE A 91 2.02 -5.92 1.26
C ILE A 91 0.62 -5.57 1.77
N PHE A 92 0.35 -4.29 1.95
CA PHE A 92 -1.01 -3.79 2.11
C PHE A 92 -1.63 -3.63 0.73
N TYR A 93 -2.77 -4.28 0.53
CA TYR A 93 -3.54 -4.22 -0.71
C TYR A 93 -4.87 -3.53 -0.47
N ALA A 94 -5.15 -2.53 -1.31
CA ALA A 94 -6.38 -1.80 -1.30
C ALA A 94 -6.93 -1.57 -2.70
N GLU A 95 -8.23 -1.33 -2.76
CA GLU A 95 -8.95 -0.94 -3.96
C GLU A 95 -9.52 0.46 -3.77
N HIS A 96 -9.57 1.25 -4.82
CA HIS A 96 -10.21 2.55 -4.82
C HIS A 96 -11.25 2.58 -5.92
N TRP A 97 -12.50 2.51 -5.52
CA TRP A 97 -13.63 2.51 -6.46
C TRP A 97 -14.05 3.94 -6.76
N ARG A 98 -14.48 4.22 -8.00
CA ARG A 98 -14.81 5.57 -8.48
C ARG A 98 -15.79 6.34 -7.59
N HIS A 99 -16.67 5.63 -6.90
CA HIS A 99 -17.70 6.20 -6.04
C HIS A 99 -17.45 5.99 -4.55
N HIS A 100 -16.30 5.42 -4.17
CA HIS A 100 -15.97 5.11 -2.79
C HIS A 100 -14.57 5.57 -2.41
N GLY A 101 -14.30 5.64 -1.11
CA GLY A 101 -12.93 5.81 -0.61
C GLY A 101 -12.03 4.60 -0.92
N LEU A 102 -10.75 4.69 -0.54
CA LEU A 102 -9.84 3.55 -0.60
C LEU A 102 -10.27 2.46 0.40
N LEU A 103 -10.44 1.24 -0.05
CA LEU A 103 -10.93 0.09 0.72
C LEU A 103 -9.80 -0.92 0.94
N ALA A 104 -9.41 -1.11 2.19
CA ALA A 104 -8.43 -2.11 2.58
C ALA A 104 -9.01 -3.52 2.36
N ARG A 105 -8.37 -4.29 1.48
CA ARG A 105 -8.83 -5.64 1.12
C ARG A 105 -8.05 -6.72 1.85
N GLU A 106 -6.73 -6.61 1.87
CA GLU A 106 -5.91 -7.64 2.49
C GLU A 106 -4.57 -7.10 2.97
N LEU A 107 -4.02 -7.78 3.97
CA LEU A 107 -2.63 -7.60 4.39
C LEU A 107 -1.88 -8.91 4.21
N TYR A 108 -1.01 -8.94 3.21
CA TYR A 108 -0.21 -10.10 2.90
C TYR A 108 1.10 -10.09 3.67
N HIS A 109 1.56 -11.28 4.06
CA HIS A 109 2.89 -11.53 4.58
C HIS A 109 3.67 -12.43 3.63
N HIS A 110 4.96 -12.17 3.52
CA HIS A 110 5.89 -12.97 2.75
C HIS A 110 6.04 -14.34 3.39
N GLU A 111 6.01 -15.38 2.56
CA GLU A 111 6.28 -16.76 2.98
C GLU A 111 7.67 -17.20 2.48
N THR A 112 7.75 -17.63 1.22
CA THR A 112 8.97 -18.18 0.62
C THR A 112 9.04 -17.81 -0.86
N GLY A 113 10.24 -17.53 -1.37
CA GLY A 113 10.43 -17.12 -2.76
C GLY A 113 9.62 -15.87 -3.10
N VAL A 114 8.73 -15.98 -4.08
CA VAL A 114 7.80 -14.92 -4.51
C VAL A 114 6.39 -15.06 -3.92
N LYS A 115 6.18 -16.00 -2.99
CA LYS A 115 4.86 -16.26 -2.39
C LYS A 115 4.56 -15.31 -1.24
N PHE A 116 3.35 -14.74 -1.30
CA PHE A 116 2.75 -13.94 -0.24
C PHE A 116 1.36 -14.49 0.07
N ALA A 117 1.02 -14.56 1.35
CA ALA A 117 -0.25 -15.09 1.81
C ALA A 117 -0.95 -14.11 2.76
N PRO A 118 -2.30 -14.11 2.82
CA PRO A 118 -3.04 -13.34 3.83
C PRO A 118 -2.55 -13.63 5.25
N SER A 119 -2.29 -12.58 6.04
CA SER A 119 -1.63 -12.65 7.37
C SER A 119 -2.21 -13.70 8.33
N LYS A 120 -3.55 -13.84 8.33
CA LYS A 120 -4.35 -14.79 9.12
C LYS A 120 -5.52 -15.35 8.31
N GLY A 121 -5.29 -15.63 7.03
CA GLY A 121 -6.31 -16.12 6.10
C GLY A 121 -7.16 -15.01 5.46
N LYS A 122 -7.85 -15.37 4.37
CA LYS A 122 -8.54 -14.42 3.49
C LYS A 122 -9.60 -13.58 4.23
N GLY A 123 -9.54 -12.26 4.01
CA GLY A 123 -10.46 -11.26 4.55
C GLY A 123 -10.35 -11.06 6.06
N PHE A 124 -9.36 -11.66 6.73
CA PHE A 124 -9.14 -11.43 8.16
C PHE A 124 -8.92 -9.94 8.43
N PHE A 125 -8.08 -9.30 7.63
CA PHE A 125 -7.65 -7.94 7.87
C PHE A 125 -8.81 -6.93 7.77
N THR A 126 -9.64 -7.02 6.74
CA THR A 126 -10.86 -6.20 6.61
C THR A 126 -11.84 -6.42 7.76
N ARG A 127 -12.09 -7.68 8.16
CA ARG A 127 -12.96 -7.99 9.31
C ARG A 127 -12.44 -7.41 10.63
N GLU A 128 -11.13 -7.41 10.83
CA GLU A 128 -10.53 -6.78 12.01
C GLU A 128 -10.71 -5.26 12.00
N LEU A 129 -10.52 -4.60 10.85
CA LEU A 129 -10.73 -3.15 10.70
C LEU A 129 -12.19 -2.77 10.96
N GLN A 130 -13.15 -3.53 10.42
CA GLN A 130 -14.59 -3.34 10.68
C GLN A 130 -14.93 -3.54 12.16
N SER A 131 -14.43 -4.61 12.77
CA SER A 131 -14.65 -4.88 14.19
C SER A 131 -14.03 -3.79 15.07
N TYR A 132 -12.90 -3.23 14.63
CA TYR A 132 -12.25 -2.11 15.29
C TYR A 132 -13.07 -0.82 15.16
N ALA A 133 -13.53 -0.47 13.96
CA ALA A 133 -14.37 0.70 13.70
C ALA A 133 -15.64 0.64 14.57
N ALA A 134 -16.37 -0.48 14.56
CA ALA A 134 -17.57 -0.68 15.36
C ALA A 134 -17.32 -0.50 16.87
N ARG A 135 -16.18 -0.97 17.39
CA ARG A 135 -15.81 -0.79 18.81
C ARG A 135 -15.42 0.66 19.15
N ASN A 136 -15.13 1.48 18.16
CA ASN A 136 -14.71 2.87 18.32
C ASN A 136 -15.80 3.87 17.86
N GLY A 137 -17.07 3.45 17.84
CA GLY A 137 -18.21 4.34 17.72
C GLY A 137 -18.78 4.51 16.31
N PHE A 138 -18.26 3.77 15.32
CA PHE A 138 -18.87 3.73 13.99
C PHE A 138 -20.10 2.83 14.02
N GLU A 139 -21.21 3.28 13.46
CA GLU A 139 -22.38 2.43 13.28
C GLU A 139 -22.14 1.48 12.10
N LYS A 140 -22.67 0.26 12.17
CA LYS A 140 -22.49 -0.69 11.04
C LYS A 140 -23.09 -0.16 9.75
N SER A 141 -24.17 0.60 9.84
CA SER A 141 -24.80 1.29 8.72
C SER A 141 -23.91 2.35 8.05
N ASP A 142 -22.84 2.80 8.72
CA ASP A 142 -21.90 3.77 8.16
C ASP A 142 -20.93 3.13 7.14
N PHE A 143 -20.88 1.80 7.09
CA PHE A 143 -19.92 1.08 6.23
C PHE A 143 -20.40 -0.29 5.71
N ILE A 144 -21.63 -0.71 6.01
CA ILE A 144 -22.24 -1.92 5.46
C ILE A 144 -23.61 -1.55 4.89
N ASP A 145 -23.80 -1.76 3.59
CA ASP A 145 -25.12 -1.62 2.97
C ASP A 145 -25.98 -2.86 3.34
N GLU A 146 -27.08 -2.63 4.06
CA GLU A 146 -28.03 -3.69 4.44
C GLU A 146 -28.95 -4.11 3.27
N ARG A 147 -29.13 -3.24 2.27
CA ARG A 147 -29.96 -3.48 1.08
C ARG A 147 -29.19 -4.25 0.02
N GLU A 148 -27.91 -3.92 -0.16
CA GLU A 148 -26.95 -4.69 -0.96
C GLU A 148 -26.16 -5.62 -0.04
N LYS A 149 -26.76 -6.75 0.32
CA LYS A 149 -26.23 -7.73 1.30
C LYS A 149 -24.69 -7.83 1.31
N ASN A 150 -24.08 -7.16 2.28
CA ASN A 150 -22.65 -7.17 2.61
C ASN A 150 -21.73 -6.34 1.69
N TYR A 151 -22.23 -5.29 1.06
CA TYR A 151 -21.37 -4.33 0.38
C TYR A 151 -20.63 -3.46 1.42
N ASP A 152 -19.34 -3.76 1.62
CA ASP A 152 -18.44 -3.07 2.55
C ASP A 152 -17.88 -1.80 1.90
N HIS A 153 -18.22 -0.67 2.51
CA HIS A 153 -17.76 0.65 2.11
C HIS A 153 -17.01 1.35 3.25
N LEU A 154 -16.40 0.57 4.16
CA LEU A 154 -15.55 1.15 5.20
C LEU A 154 -14.37 1.88 4.57
N GLY A 155 -14.44 3.21 4.60
CA GLY A 155 -13.39 4.08 4.12
C GLY A 155 -12.10 3.82 4.87
N THR A 156 -11.03 3.51 4.14
CA THR A 156 -9.69 3.35 4.69
C THR A 156 -8.68 4.18 3.92
N ALA A 157 -7.52 4.40 4.51
CA ALA A 157 -6.40 5.02 3.84
C ALA A 157 -5.10 4.40 4.33
N PHE A 158 -4.26 3.96 3.39
CA PHE A 158 -2.85 3.76 3.67
C PHE A 158 -2.25 5.09 4.11
N ARG A 159 -1.51 5.10 5.22
CA ARG A 159 -0.83 6.31 5.70
C ARG A 159 0.68 6.14 5.69
N ALA A 160 1.18 5.09 6.34
CA ALA A 160 2.61 4.82 6.36
C ALA A 160 2.91 3.41 6.86
N TRP A 161 4.04 2.88 6.41
CA TRP A 161 4.76 1.84 7.14
C TRP A 161 5.74 2.47 8.13
N SER A 162 5.90 1.88 9.31
CA SER A 162 7.03 2.24 10.19
C SER A 162 8.34 1.76 9.56
N LEU A 163 9.45 2.45 9.86
CA LEU A 163 10.76 2.14 9.26
C LEU A 163 11.25 0.72 9.53
N ASP A 164 10.86 0.17 10.67
CA ASP A 164 11.17 -1.19 11.08
C ASP A 164 10.16 -2.24 10.57
N SER A 165 9.22 -1.83 9.70
CA SER A 165 8.14 -2.67 9.14
C SER A 165 7.24 -3.35 10.19
N ASN A 166 7.33 -2.93 11.46
CA ASN A 166 6.60 -3.55 12.55
C ASN A 166 5.18 -3.01 12.70
N ARG A 167 4.86 -1.86 12.10
CA ARG A 167 3.54 -1.22 12.14
C ARG A 167 3.14 -0.67 10.79
N LEU A 168 1.91 -0.97 10.41
CA LEU A 168 1.18 -0.29 9.33
C LEU A 168 0.22 0.71 9.95
N LEU A 169 0.34 1.99 9.60
CA LEU A 169 -0.61 3.04 9.97
C LEU A 169 -1.73 3.14 8.94
N ILE A 170 -2.97 3.09 9.44
CA ILE A 170 -4.19 3.09 8.65
C ILE A 170 -5.09 4.19 9.20
N GLY A 171 -5.66 5.00 8.32
CA GLY A 171 -6.82 5.84 8.65
C GLY A 171 -8.11 5.11 8.32
N ILE A 172 -9.10 5.17 9.19
CA ILE A 172 -10.44 4.63 9.01
C ILE A 172 -11.43 5.80 9.03
N TYR A 173 -12.37 5.87 8.10
CA TYR A 173 -13.40 6.90 8.05
C TYR A 173 -14.71 6.29 7.54
N ALA A 174 -15.82 6.92 7.91
CA ALA A 174 -17.14 6.56 7.43
C ALA A 174 -17.39 7.35 6.15
N GLU A 175 -17.92 6.69 5.13
CA GLU A 175 -18.25 7.34 3.88
C GLU A 175 -19.35 8.39 4.11
N GLY A 176 -19.18 9.60 3.57
CA GLY A 176 -20.11 10.71 3.78
C GLY A 176 -20.11 11.29 5.20
N SER A 177 -19.19 10.87 6.07
CA SER A 177 -19.06 11.41 7.42
C SER A 177 -18.29 12.74 7.42
N GLU A 178 -18.78 13.70 8.20
CA GLU A 178 -18.06 14.93 8.50
C GLU A 178 -16.85 14.69 9.41
N TYR A 179 -16.70 13.50 10.02
CA TYR A 179 -15.62 13.22 10.96
C TYR A 179 -14.28 12.95 10.27
N GLY A 180 -13.20 13.52 10.83
CA GLY A 180 -11.83 13.17 10.45
C GLY A 180 -11.50 11.70 10.75
N PRO A 181 -10.47 11.14 10.10
CA PRO A 181 -10.16 9.72 10.19
C PRO A 181 -9.78 9.27 11.61
N LEU A 182 -10.24 8.09 12.00
CA LEU A 182 -9.73 7.32 13.12
C LEU A 182 -8.45 6.60 12.70
N TYR A 183 -7.31 6.96 13.28
CA TYR A 183 -6.05 6.29 13.00
C TYR A 183 -5.82 5.07 13.91
N VAL A 184 -5.30 3.98 13.33
CA VAL A 184 -4.95 2.74 14.02
C VAL A 184 -3.67 2.14 13.44
N TYR A 185 -2.88 1.44 14.27
CA TYR A 185 -1.79 0.60 13.78
C TYR A 185 -2.25 -0.84 13.61
N PHE A 186 -1.83 -1.51 12.54
CA PHE A 186 -1.69 -2.96 12.54
C PHE A 186 -0.25 -3.32 12.88
N ASN A 187 -0.04 -4.00 14.02
CA ASN A 187 1.27 -4.47 14.45
C ASN A 187 1.55 -5.83 13.81
N THR A 188 2.58 -5.90 12.95
CA THR A 188 2.90 -7.09 12.15
C THR A 188 3.45 -8.24 12.99
N ARG A 189 4.04 -7.95 14.17
CA ARG A 189 4.57 -8.97 15.08
C ARG A 189 3.46 -9.66 15.87
N THR A 190 2.50 -8.89 16.38
CA THR A 190 1.36 -9.43 17.13
C THR A 190 0.20 -9.83 16.20
N LYS A 191 0.25 -9.40 14.94
CA LYS A 191 -0.81 -9.57 13.93
C LYS A 191 -2.16 -9.06 14.46
N ALA A 192 -2.16 -7.89 15.07
CA ALA A 192 -3.33 -7.29 15.73
C ALA A 192 -3.33 -5.77 15.60
N LEU A 193 -4.52 -5.18 15.68
CA LEU A 193 -4.70 -3.73 15.73
C LEU A 193 -4.32 -3.19 17.11
N GLU A 194 -3.65 -2.04 17.16
CA GLU A 194 -3.24 -1.39 18.40
C GLU A 194 -3.28 0.14 18.32
N GLN A 195 -3.40 0.77 19.49
CA GLN A 195 -3.26 2.21 19.68
C GLN A 195 -2.20 2.53 20.71
N THR A 196 -1.26 3.39 20.33
CA THR A 196 -0.25 3.95 21.21
C THR A 196 -0.78 5.20 21.93
N PRO A 197 -0.08 5.69 22.98
CA PRO A 197 -0.40 6.98 23.58
C PRO A 197 -0.41 8.14 22.56
N TYR A 198 0.55 8.19 21.64
CA TYR A 198 0.57 9.17 20.54
C TYR A 198 -0.69 9.07 19.69
N LEU A 199 -1.05 7.87 19.23
CA LEU A 199 -2.18 7.69 18.33
C LEU A 199 -3.52 8.07 19.01
N ARG A 200 -3.64 7.83 20.32
CA ARG A 200 -4.80 8.28 21.09
C ARG A 200 -4.92 9.80 21.13
N GLU A 201 -3.83 10.53 21.38
CA GLU A 201 -3.89 12.00 21.36
C GLU A 201 -4.08 12.56 19.94
N LEU A 202 -3.49 11.94 18.93
CA LEU A 202 -3.72 12.30 17.54
C LEU A 202 -5.21 12.16 17.19
N ASN A 203 -5.82 11.01 17.50
CA ASN A 203 -7.24 10.79 17.22
C ASN A 203 -8.16 11.79 17.95
N LYS A 204 -7.82 12.18 19.19
CA LYS A 204 -8.54 13.25 19.90
C LYS A 204 -8.39 14.60 19.24
N ALA A 205 -7.23 14.92 18.68
CA ALA A 205 -7.00 16.17 17.97
C ALA A 205 -7.78 16.20 16.65
N VAL A 206 -7.72 15.10 15.89
CA VAL A 206 -8.43 14.95 14.60
C VAL A 206 -9.94 15.05 14.78
N ALA A 207 -10.49 14.40 15.82
CA ALA A 207 -11.91 14.48 16.15
C ALA A 207 -12.39 15.91 16.50
N LYS A 208 -11.48 16.83 16.83
CA LYS A 208 -11.80 18.25 17.10
C LYS A 208 -11.62 19.16 15.88
N GLN A 209 -10.93 18.70 14.84
CA GLN A 209 -10.52 19.50 13.67
C GLN A 209 -11.09 18.91 12.38
N THR A 210 -12.28 18.32 12.46
CA THR A 210 -12.86 17.41 11.46
C THR A 210 -12.74 17.89 10.01
N ASP A 211 -12.96 19.18 9.75
CA ASP A 211 -12.98 19.74 8.39
C ASP A 211 -11.61 20.26 7.91
N ASN A 212 -10.60 20.26 8.78
CA ASN A 212 -9.34 20.98 8.57
C ASN A 212 -8.08 20.17 8.80
N TYR A 213 -8.16 18.91 9.26
CA TYR A 213 -6.97 18.10 9.51
C TYR A 213 -6.39 17.50 8.22
N ALA A 214 -5.18 17.90 7.85
CA ALA A 214 -4.47 17.37 6.69
C ALA A 214 -4.07 15.92 6.95
N HIS A 215 -4.63 15.02 6.16
CA HIS A 215 -4.58 13.59 6.42
C HIS A 215 -3.20 12.95 6.26
N ASP A 216 -2.27 13.64 5.61
CA ASP A 216 -0.89 13.23 5.33
C ASP A 216 0.09 13.62 6.44
N ILE A 217 -0.37 14.31 7.48
CA ILE A 217 0.45 14.77 8.62
C ILE A 217 0.44 13.73 9.74
N VAL A 218 0.81 12.50 9.39
CA VAL A 218 0.86 11.38 10.33
C VAL A 218 2.10 10.53 10.10
N CYS A 219 2.63 9.95 11.18
CA CYS A 219 3.85 9.15 11.17
C CYS A 219 3.61 7.80 11.84
N ALA A 220 4.16 6.73 11.26
CA ALA A 220 4.10 5.41 11.86
C ALA A 220 5.22 5.23 12.90
N GLU A 221 4.87 5.14 14.19
CA GLU A 221 5.83 4.95 15.26
C GLU A 221 6.55 3.60 15.14
N PRO A 222 7.87 3.53 14.92
CA PRO A 222 8.60 2.28 14.99
C PRO A 222 8.64 1.76 16.42
N THR A 223 8.80 0.45 16.51
CA THR A 223 8.97 -0.26 17.78
C THR A 223 10.42 -0.60 18.08
N ALA A 224 11.24 -0.75 17.03
CA ALA A 224 12.69 -0.90 17.13
C ALA A 224 13.36 0.48 17.27
N PRO A 225 14.62 0.52 17.74
CA PRO A 225 15.40 1.75 17.74
C PRO A 225 15.47 2.39 16.35
N LEU A 226 15.40 3.72 16.31
CA LEU A 226 15.54 4.48 15.09
C LEU A 226 16.97 4.39 14.52
N PRO A 227 17.13 4.52 13.19
CA PRO A 227 18.44 4.68 12.57
C PRO A 227 19.25 5.84 13.16
N PRO A 228 20.58 5.88 12.94
CA PRO A 228 21.42 6.99 13.37
C PRO A 228 20.93 8.34 12.82
N GLU A 229 21.16 9.43 13.57
CA GLU A 229 20.75 10.78 13.17
C GLU A 229 21.33 11.20 11.81
N SER A 230 22.56 10.79 11.51
CA SER A 230 23.20 11.07 10.21
C SER A 230 22.43 10.49 9.03
N GLU A 231 21.91 9.27 9.17
CA GLU A 231 21.12 8.60 8.14
C GLU A 231 19.74 9.26 7.99
N LEU A 232 19.07 9.54 9.12
CA LEU A 232 17.77 10.21 9.10
C LEU A 232 17.86 11.63 8.53
N LYS A 233 18.95 12.35 8.81
CA LYS A 233 19.20 13.68 8.24
C LYS A 233 19.41 13.61 6.73
N ALA A 234 20.26 12.69 6.26
CA ALA A 234 20.46 12.48 4.83
C ALA A 234 19.16 12.12 4.10
N ARG A 235 18.32 11.27 4.72
CA ARG A 235 16.99 10.94 4.20
C ARG A 235 16.09 12.17 4.11
N LEU A 236 16.00 12.97 5.16
CA LEU A 236 15.19 14.18 5.17
C LEU A 236 15.66 15.20 4.13
N ASP A 237 16.97 15.40 4.00
CA ASP A 237 17.55 16.32 3.01
C ASP A 237 17.18 15.89 1.57
N ALA A 238 17.33 14.61 1.25
CA ALA A 238 16.94 14.05 -0.05
C ALA A 238 15.43 14.19 -0.33
N LEU A 239 14.59 13.98 0.68
CA LEU A 239 13.13 14.14 0.56
C LEU A 239 12.75 15.61 0.38
N ASN A 240 13.38 16.54 1.09
CA ASN A 240 13.13 17.97 0.93
C ASN A 240 13.48 18.44 -0.48
N GLU A 241 14.61 18.00 -1.03
CA GLU A 241 14.95 18.28 -2.43
C GLU A 241 13.91 17.72 -3.40
N LYS A 242 13.46 16.48 -3.18
CA LYS A 242 12.43 15.85 -4.02
C LYS A 242 11.09 16.59 -3.95
N LEU A 243 10.66 16.99 -2.75
CA LEU A 243 9.44 17.77 -2.54
C LEU A 243 9.50 19.12 -3.26
N ASN A 244 10.61 19.84 -3.11
CA ASN A 244 10.79 21.14 -3.77
C ASN A 244 10.73 21.01 -5.30
N ARG A 245 11.37 19.98 -5.87
CA ARG A 245 11.30 19.69 -7.32
C ARG A 245 9.87 19.33 -7.76
N ALA A 246 9.20 18.44 -7.03
CA ALA A 246 7.83 18.02 -7.35
C ALA A 246 6.84 19.19 -7.30
N PHE A 247 6.96 20.04 -6.28
CA PHE A 247 6.12 21.22 -6.11
C PHE A 247 6.37 22.26 -7.20
N ALA A 248 7.62 22.58 -7.51
CA ALA A 248 7.98 23.49 -8.59
C ALA A 248 7.39 23.02 -9.94
N ALA A 249 7.56 21.73 -10.27
CA ALA A 249 7.00 21.14 -11.49
C ALA A 249 5.46 21.19 -11.51
N ARG A 250 4.79 21.01 -10.36
CA ARG A 250 3.32 21.13 -10.28
C ARG A 250 2.86 22.56 -10.52
N VAL A 251 3.54 23.54 -9.92
CA VAL A 251 3.26 24.97 -10.12
C VAL A 251 3.47 25.36 -11.58
N GLU A 252 4.56 24.96 -12.21
CA GLU A 252 4.84 25.25 -13.63
C GLU A 252 3.80 24.65 -14.60
N ARG A 253 3.26 23.47 -14.28
CA ARG A 253 2.18 22.85 -15.08
C ARG A 253 0.81 23.52 -14.89
N THR A 254 0.65 24.30 -13.82
CA THR A 254 -0.61 24.97 -13.50
C THR A 254 -0.68 26.26 -14.30
N LYS A 255 -1.52 26.27 -15.35
CA LYS A 255 -1.56 27.35 -16.35
C LYS A 255 -2.20 28.63 -15.81
N GLU A 256 -3.12 28.52 -14.87
CA GLU A 256 -3.81 29.66 -14.26
C GLU A 256 -3.05 30.16 -13.04
N GLN A 257 -2.82 31.47 -12.99
CA GLN A 257 -2.04 32.08 -11.92
C GLN A 257 -2.73 31.97 -10.55
N ASP A 258 -4.07 32.04 -10.54
CA ASP A 258 -4.87 31.93 -9.31
C ASP A 258 -4.78 30.51 -8.74
N ASP A 259 -4.95 29.47 -9.57
CA ASP A 259 -4.72 28.08 -9.16
C ASP A 259 -3.29 27.86 -8.63
N ALA A 260 -2.30 28.46 -9.27
CA ALA A 260 -0.91 28.38 -8.81
C ALA A 260 -0.72 29.08 -7.45
N ASN A 261 -1.43 30.19 -7.20
CA ASN A 261 -1.40 30.88 -5.91
C ASN A 261 -2.08 30.04 -4.82
N ASP A 262 -3.21 29.41 -5.14
CA ASP A 262 -3.92 28.49 -4.23
C ASP A 262 -3.04 27.31 -3.85
N LEU A 263 -2.31 26.71 -4.81
CA LEU A 263 -1.35 25.65 -4.52
C LEU A 263 -0.27 26.07 -3.52
N ARG A 264 0.23 27.32 -3.61
CA ARG A 264 1.20 27.88 -2.65
C ARG A 264 0.58 28.05 -1.27
N GLN A 265 -0.65 28.58 -1.20
CA GLN A 265 -1.36 28.73 0.08
C GLN A 265 -1.63 27.38 0.76
N VAL A 266 -2.03 26.36 -0.01
CA VAL A 266 -2.21 25.00 0.50
C VAL A 266 -0.89 24.45 1.02
N GLN A 267 0.22 24.66 0.30
CA GLN A 267 1.55 24.23 0.74
C GLN A 267 1.98 24.94 2.04
N ASP A 268 1.72 26.24 2.17
CA ASP A 268 2.01 26.99 3.40
C ASP A 268 1.16 26.53 4.59
N LYS A 269 -0.12 26.23 4.36
CA LYS A 269 -1.01 25.62 5.37
C LYS A 269 -0.46 24.28 5.82
N TRP A 270 -0.05 23.43 4.87
CA TRP A 270 0.54 22.13 5.16
C TRP A 270 1.80 22.24 6.03
N VAL A 271 2.71 23.18 5.74
CA VAL A 271 3.93 23.37 6.55
C VAL A 271 3.57 23.73 8.00
N LYS A 272 2.62 24.63 8.22
CA LYS A 272 2.17 25.02 9.57
C LYS A 272 1.60 23.83 10.32
N MET A 273 0.74 23.06 9.68
CA MET A 273 0.12 21.88 10.27
C MET A 273 1.14 20.77 10.54
N ARG A 274 2.16 20.63 9.69
CA ARG A 274 3.25 19.65 9.88
C ARG A 274 4.01 19.98 11.17
N ASP A 275 4.30 21.24 11.39
CA ASP A 275 5.02 21.68 12.58
C ASP A 275 4.17 21.52 13.86
N GLU A 276 2.84 21.62 13.77
CA GLU A 276 1.92 21.30 14.86
C GLU A 276 1.82 19.79 15.13
N GLY A 277 1.70 18.99 14.08
CA GLY A 277 1.73 17.53 14.16
C GLY A 277 3.04 17.02 14.78
N LEU A 278 4.17 17.65 14.42
CA LEU A 278 5.47 17.34 15.00
C LEU A 278 5.50 17.58 16.51
N LYS A 279 4.93 18.69 17.01
CA LYS A 279 4.84 18.96 18.45
C LYS A 279 4.06 17.85 19.17
N THR A 280 2.95 17.41 18.57
CA THR A 280 2.14 16.31 19.11
C THR A 280 2.93 15.00 19.13
N TYR A 281 3.68 14.70 18.07
CA TYR A 281 4.50 13.49 17.99
C TYR A 281 5.63 13.48 19.03
N LEU A 282 6.36 14.60 19.15
CA LEU A 282 7.49 14.72 20.06
C LEU A 282 7.10 14.70 21.54
N ALA A 283 5.85 15.04 21.88
CA ALA A 283 5.35 14.91 23.25
C ALA A 283 5.41 13.45 23.79
N PHE A 284 5.51 12.47 22.89
CA PHE A 284 5.63 11.05 23.21
C PHE A 284 7.03 10.48 22.97
N ALA A 285 7.98 11.30 22.54
CA ALA A 285 9.36 10.87 22.36
C ALA A 285 9.98 10.47 23.71
N ARG A 286 10.76 9.40 23.71
CA ARG A 286 11.59 9.05 24.86
C ARG A 286 12.73 10.05 25.00
N LYS A 287 13.15 10.29 26.23
CA LYS A 287 14.30 11.16 26.53
C LYS A 287 15.56 10.67 25.78
N GLY A 288 16.19 11.55 25.00
CA GLY A 288 17.34 11.23 24.16
C GLY A 288 17.01 10.64 22.78
N GLU A 289 15.73 10.54 22.41
CA GLU A 289 15.29 10.15 21.06
C GLU A 289 14.69 11.33 20.26
N GLU A 290 14.59 12.52 20.86
CA GLU A 290 13.80 13.64 20.34
C GLU A 290 14.22 14.03 18.92
N GLU A 291 15.52 14.18 18.65
CA GLU A 291 15.97 14.58 17.31
C GLU A 291 15.77 13.46 16.29
N ARG A 292 16.03 12.20 16.63
CA ARG A 292 15.74 11.07 15.74
C ARG A 292 14.25 10.98 15.42
N ARG A 293 13.37 11.15 16.42
CA ARG A 293 11.91 11.17 16.24
C ARG A 293 11.48 12.34 15.38
N ARG A 294 12.07 13.52 15.57
CA ARG A 294 11.82 14.70 14.74
C ARG A 294 12.17 14.43 13.28
N LEU A 295 13.39 13.94 13.02
CA LEU A 295 13.86 13.65 11.66
C LEU A 295 13.01 12.56 11.00
N GLN A 296 12.60 11.53 11.75
CA GLN A 296 11.70 10.50 11.28
C GLN A 296 10.34 11.09 10.87
N PHE A 297 9.69 11.85 11.76
CA PHE A 297 8.38 12.44 11.50
C PHE A 297 8.40 13.33 10.26
N LEU A 298 9.39 14.23 10.19
CA LEU A 298 9.54 15.12 9.04
C LEU A 298 9.80 14.36 7.75
N SER A 299 10.58 13.27 7.79
CA SER A 299 10.82 12.43 6.61
C SER A 299 9.53 11.76 6.15
N ASP A 300 8.79 11.12 7.06
CA ASP A 300 7.62 10.32 6.71
C ASP A 300 6.47 11.23 6.18
N VAL A 301 6.23 12.38 6.81
CA VAL A 301 5.22 13.36 6.35
C VAL A 301 5.64 14.01 5.03
N THR A 302 6.94 14.29 4.83
CA THR A 302 7.44 14.82 3.54
C THR A 302 7.28 13.81 2.42
N ALA A 303 7.51 12.51 2.68
CA ALA A 303 7.28 11.45 1.70
C ALA A 303 5.80 11.37 1.30
N ALA A 304 4.88 11.37 2.27
CA ALA A 304 3.44 11.36 1.99
C ALA A 304 3.01 12.56 1.14
N ARG A 305 3.53 13.75 1.45
CA ARG A 305 3.24 14.97 0.68
C ARG A 305 3.77 14.94 -0.74
N ILE A 306 4.94 14.34 -0.96
CA ILE A 306 5.49 14.11 -2.31
C ILE A 306 4.53 13.25 -3.11
N ASP A 307 4.02 12.17 -2.53
CA ASP A 307 3.08 11.27 -3.20
C ASP A 307 1.80 12.00 -3.57
N GLU A 308 1.22 12.81 -2.65
CA GLU A 308 0.03 13.62 -2.94
C GLU A 308 0.25 14.61 -4.09
N ILE A 309 1.38 15.34 -4.08
CA ILE A 309 1.72 16.30 -5.15
C ILE A 309 1.96 15.57 -6.49
N SER A 310 2.59 14.39 -6.45
CA SER A 310 3.01 13.64 -7.64
C SER A 310 1.86 12.82 -8.25
N GLN A 311 0.91 12.34 -7.45
CA GLN A 311 -0.22 11.53 -7.90
C GLN A 311 -1.25 12.32 -8.71
N SER A 312 -1.10 13.65 -8.82
CA SER A 312 -1.93 14.51 -9.65
C SER A 312 -1.79 14.31 -11.18
N SER A 313 -1.19 13.20 -11.62
CA SER A 313 -1.16 12.75 -13.03
C SER A 313 -1.81 11.39 -13.31
N ILE A 314 -2.55 10.76 -12.36
CA ILE A 314 -3.35 9.54 -12.67
C ILE A 314 -4.84 9.63 -12.27
N ALA A 315 -5.25 10.58 -11.42
CA ALA A 315 -6.66 10.96 -11.24
C ALA A 315 -6.67 12.27 -10.43
N ALA A 316 -7.42 13.33 -10.72
CA ALA A 316 -8.88 13.35 -10.63
C ALA A 316 -9.47 12.56 -9.43
N LEU A 317 -8.69 12.29 -8.38
CA LEU A 317 -9.23 11.85 -7.11
C LEU A 317 -9.70 13.08 -6.35
N THR A 318 -10.93 13.48 -6.71
CA THR A 318 -11.98 13.87 -5.76
C THR A 318 -11.55 14.85 -4.67
N ARG A 319 -11.68 16.15 -4.98
CA ARG A 319 -12.38 17.05 -4.07
C ARG A 319 -13.88 16.83 -4.26
#